data_AF-A0A7K0WVT9-F1
#
_entry.id   AF-A0A7K0WVT9-F1
#
_cell.length_a   1.000
_cell.length_b   1.000
_cell.length_c   1.000
_cell.angle_alpha   90.00
_cell.angle_beta   90.00
_cell.angle_gamma   90.00
#
_symmetry.space_group_name_H-M   'P 1'
#
loop_
_entity.id
_entity.type
_entity.pdbx_description
1 polymer ?
#
loop_
_entity_poly.entity_id
_entity_poly.type
_entity_poly.pdbx_seq_one_letter_code
_entity_poly.pdbx_strand_id
1 'polypeptide(L)'
;MNVPPAVVYLDMNVWVALAKGLKGQDPTWTRRYAFLADAVDAEHIVVPLTTGHYLELWHRSNRQSREDIGRVMQRLSRFTTLAPIQTVLAMEIDAHVRRLAGDDGRVASFEVLGYGASHAFDSPYGRFRFVESLASEDGSVPEGEAVDPPPEFVNPPEGAAWEWIQLVGLPEVVASPGVDRTPSHRLGAANAEDELRIRELMAGDDQVKGRLRDFLIAEVITSLSETINDVCTRAHVSSYALFFDHPGHTTPAEAMRAFIAGLPTGDAFVTLRERKHRDATHPWEQHDRVDLQSLATTLPYVDIVITERRWAHLCRASGLARRHQTSVHPLREFDTALQQIAAR
;
A
#
# COMPACT_ATOMS: atom_id res chain seq x y z
N MET A 1 26.62 -19.08 -0.82
CA MET A 1 25.24 -18.81 -0.36
C MET A 1 24.68 -17.79 -1.32
N ASN A 2 23.59 -18.10 -2.04
CA ASN A 2 22.95 -17.12 -2.92
C ASN A 2 22.31 -16.04 -2.04
N VAL A 3 22.67 -14.79 -2.28
CA VAL A 3 22.03 -13.63 -1.64
C VAL A 3 20.59 -13.56 -2.17
N PRO A 4 19.57 -13.36 -1.32
CA PRO A 4 18.20 -13.23 -1.80
C PRO A 4 18.06 -12.00 -2.72
N PRO A 5 17.13 -12.02 -3.70
CA PRO A 5 16.92 -10.88 -4.58
C PRO A 5 16.53 -9.64 -3.80
N ALA A 6 16.97 -8.47 -4.27
CA ALA A 6 16.54 -7.20 -3.69
C ALA A 6 15.10 -6.89 -4.09
N VAL A 7 14.28 -6.40 -3.16
CA VAL A 7 12.91 -5.99 -3.44
C VAL A 7 12.88 -4.51 -3.77
N VAL A 8 12.45 -4.17 -4.99
CA VAL A 8 12.44 -2.81 -5.55
C VAL A 8 11.01 -2.38 -5.82
N TYR A 9 10.49 -1.45 -5.03
CA TYR A 9 9.19 -0.85 -5.27
C TYR A 9 9.29 0.36 -6.21
N LEU A 10 8.45 0.36 -7.24
CA LEU A 10 8.29 1.47 -8.17
C LEU A 10 6.89 2.04 -7.99
N ASP A 11 6.79 3.35 -7.77
CA ASP A 11 5.53 4.08 -7.70
C ASP A 11 4.91 4.28 -9.11
N MET A 12 3.62 4.60 -9.20
CA MET A 12 2.88 4.74 -10.46
C MET A 12 3.54 5.72 -11.44
N ASN A 13 4.06 6.84 -10.93
CA ASN A 13 4.74 7.83 -11.76
C ASN A 13 5.98 7.26 -12.49
N VAL A 14 6.65 6.28 -11.88
CA VAL A 14 7.81 5.60 -12.45
C VAL A 14 7.38 4.68 -13.59
N TRP A 15 6.32 3.89 -13.39
CA TRP A 15 5.73 3.05 -14.42
C TRP A 15 5.28 3.87 -15.63
N VAL A 16 4.62 5.01 -15.38
CA VAL A 16 4.22 5.96 -16.43
C VAL A 16 5.44 6.50 -17.18
N ALA A 17 6.51 6.88 -16.48
CA ALA A 17 7.70 7.42 -17.09
C ALA A 17 8.44 6.39 -17.96
N LEU A 18 8.57 5.15 -17.48
CA LEU A 18 9.13 4.03 -18.24
C LEU A 18 8.32 3.78 -19.52
N ALA A 19 6.99 3.64 -19.40
CA ALA A 19 6.13 3.37 -20.56
C ALA A 19 6.17 4.50 -21.60
N LYS A 20 6.11 5.77 -21.16
CA LYS A 20 6.24 6.93 -22.05
C LYS A 20 7.60 6.98 -22.74
N GLY A 21 8.67 6.73 -21.99
CA GLY A 21 10.03 6.72 -22.52
C GLY A 21 10.24 5.65 -23.57
N LEU A 22 9.75 4.43 -23.33
CA LEU A 22 9.79 3.34 -24.31
C LEU A 22 9.01 3.66 -25.59
N LYS A 23 7.79 4.19 -25.44
CA LYS A 23 6.95 4.60 -26.58
C LYS A 23 7.59 5.72 -27.40
N GLY A 24 8.22 6.68 -26.73
CA GLY A 24 8.95 7.78 -27.36
C GLY A 24 10.35 7.39 -27.85
N GLN A 25 10.78 6.15 -27.66
CA GLN A 25 12.13 5.67 -27.98
C GLN A 25 13.24 6.52 -27.32
N ASP A 26 12.98 7.04 -26.12
CA ASP A 26 13.97 7.80 -25.35
C ASP A 26 15.12 6.88 -24.93
N PRO A 27 16.37 7.14 -25.39
CA PRO A 27 17.50 6.24 -25.12
C PRO A 27 17.81 6.05 -23.63
N THR A 28 17.51 7.06 -22.81
CA THR A 28 17.72 7.02 -21.36
C THR A 28 16.73 6.06 -20.72
N TRP A 29 15.45 6.20 -21.04
CA TRP A 29 14.41 5.33 -20.49
C TRP A 29 14.48 3.91 -21.02
N THR A 30 14.84 3.72 -22.29
CA THR A 30 15.10 2.39 -22.85
C THR A 30 16.23 1.69 -22.12
N ARG A 31 17.32 2.39 -21.81
CA ARG A 31 18.44 1.82 -21.03
C ARG A 31 18.04 1.48 -19.60
N ARG A 32 17.30 2.37 -18.93
CA ARG A 32 16.80 2.15 -17.56
C ARG A 32 15.88 0.94 -17.49
N TYR A 33 14.96 0.81 -18.45
CA TYR A 33 14.09 -0.33 -18.57
C TYR A 33 14.85 -1.63 -18.85
N ALA A 34 15.79 -1.62 -19.80
CA ALA A 34 16.60 -2.78 -20.14
C ALA A 34 17.38 -3.29 -18.91
N PHE A 35 18.01 -2.38 -18.16
CA PHE A 35 18.70 -2.74 -16.92
C PHE A 35 17.78 -3.44 -15.90
N LEU A 36 16.57 -2.88 -15.66
CA LEU A 36 15.62 -3.51 -14.74
C LEU A 36 15.14 -4.87 -15.25
N ALA A 37 14.87 -4.98 -16.56
CA ALA A 37 14.43 -6.23 -17.17
C ALA A 37 15.51 -7.32 -17.07
N ASP A 38 16.77 -6.98 -17.32
CA ASP A 38 17.91 -7.89 -17.18
C ASP A 38 18.11 -8.32 -15.72
N ALA A 39 17.97 -7.39 -14.77
CA ALA A 39 18.07 -7.69 -13.33
C ALA A 39 16.93 -8.59 -12.83
N VAL A 40 15.71 -8.42 -13.35
CA VAL A 40 14.57 -9.31 -13.08
C VAL A 40 14.81 -10.69 -13.70
N ASP A 41 15.36 -10.76 -14.91
CA ASP A 41 15.65 -12.03 -15.59
C ASP A 41 16.76 -12.84 -14.92
N ALA A 42 17.76 -12.15 -14.39
CA ALA A 42 18.82 -12.74 -13.59
C ALA A 42 18.38 -13.07 -12.14
N GLU A 43 17.13 -12.80 -11.77
CA GLU A 43 16.60 -12.99 -10.41
C GLU A 43 17.42 -12.22 -9.36
N HIS A 44 18.02 -11.08 -9.74
CA HIS A 44 18.71 -10.19 -8.81
C HIS A 44 17.75 -9.26 -8.08
N ILE A 45 16.60 -8.95 -8.70
CA ILE A 45 15.56 -8.12 -8.10
C ILE A 45 14.16 -8.71 -8.28
N VAL A 46 13.28 -8.33 -7.35
CA VAL A 46 11.82 -8.52 -7.44
C VAL A 46 11.16 -7.14 -7.43
N VAL A 47 10.21 -6.91 -8.34
CA VAL A 47 9.54 -5.60 -8.50
C VAL A 47 8.04 -5.75 -8.23
N PRO A 48 7.57 -5.71 -6.98
CA PRO A 48 6.18 -6.01 -6.67
C PRO A 48 5.23 -4.88 -7.08
N LEU A 49 4.01 -5.25 -7.48
CA LEU A 49 2.87 -4.34 -7.54
C LEU A 49 2.15 -4.29 -6.18
N THR A 50 1.21 -3.36 -6.05
CA THR A 50 0.36 -3.17 -4.86
C THR A 50 -1.07 -2.96 -5.32
N THR A 51 -2.03 -3.01 -4.39
CA THR A 51 -3.43 -2.66 -4.64
C THR A 51 -3.57 -1.32 -5.37
N GLY A 52 -2.80 -0.30 -4.96
CA GLY A 52 -2.79 1.04 -5.57
C GLY A 52 -2.50 1.00 -7.07
N HIS A 53 -1.53 0.20 -7.51
CA HIS A 53 -1.21 0.05 -8.93
C HIS A 53 -2.38 -0.46 -9.77
N TYR A 54 -3.09 -1.48 -9.28
CA TYR A 54 -4.26 -2.03 -9.97
C TYR A 54 -5.40 -0.99 -10.03
N LEU A 55 -5.65 -0.28 -8.93
CA LEU A 55 -6.72 0.70 -8.85
C LEU A 55 -6.46 1.91 -9.76
N GLU A 56 -5.29 2.53 -9.64
CA GLU A 56 -4.90 3.71 -10.42
C GLU A 56 -4.81 3.43 -11.92
N LEU A 57 -4.33 2.24 -12.32
CA LEU A 57 -4.23 1.91 -13.74
C LEU A 57 -5.62 1.83 -14.40
N TRP A 58 -6.64 1.35 -13.69
CA TRP A 58 -8.02 1.30 -14.19
C TRP A 58 -8.72 2.66 -14.22
N HIS A 59 -8.38 3.59 -13.32
CA HIS A 59 -8.90 4.98 -13.36
C HIS A 59 -8.54 5.70 -14.65
N ARG A 60 -7.46 5.26 -15.29
CA ARG A 60 -6.90 5.92 -16.45
C ARG A 60 -7.78 5.72 -17.69
N SER A 61 -8.35 6.80 -18.24
CA SER A 61 -9.32 6.71 -19.34
C SER A 61 -8.74 6.22 -20.68
N ASN A 62 -7.51 6.61 -21.02
CA ASN A 62 -6.88 6.26 -22.29
C ASN A 62 -6.43 4.79 -22.33
N ARG A 63 -7.13 3.98 -23.12
CA ARG A 63 -6.87 2.54 -23.30
C ARG A 63 -5.44 2.22 -23.72
N GLN A 64 -4.97 2.81 -24.84
CA GLN A 64 -3.64 2.50 -25.36
C GLN A 64 -2.57 2.73 -24.30
N SER A 65 -2.71 3.84 -23.57
CA SER A 65 -1.72 4.16 -22.55
C SER A 65 -1.89 3.35 -21.26
N ARG A 66 -3.07 2.79 -20.95
CA ARG A 66 -3.20 1.74 -19.93
C ARG A 66 -2.45 0.47 -20.35
N GLU A 67 -2.67 0.02 -21.58
CA GLU A 67 -1.99 -1.17 -22.12
C GLU A 67 -0.47 -0.97 -22.18
N ASP A 68 0.01 0.20 -22.61
CA ASP A 68 1.45 0.53 -22.65
C ASP A 68 2.09 0.42 -21.25
N ILE A 69 1.43 0.94 -20.21
CA ILE A 69 1.89 0.85 -18.81
C ILE A 69 1.80 -0.59 -18.30
N GLY A 70 0.67 -1.26 -18.56
CA GLY A 70 0.44 -2.65 -18.16
C GLY A 70 1.47 -3.62 -18.70
N ARG A 71 1.97 -3.42 -19.94
CA ARG A 71 3.06 -4.24 -20.51
C ARG A 71 4.36 -4.09 -19.73
N VAL A 72 4.71 -2.88 -19.32
CA VAL A 72 5.92 -2.63 -18.51
C VAL A 72 5.75 -3.26 -17.13
N MET A 73 4.59 -3.07 -16.49
CA MET A 73 4.27 -3.69 -15.20
C MET A 73 4.35 -5.21 -15.27
N GLN A 74 3.65 -5.85 -16.21
CA GLN A 74 3.68 -7.30 -16.41
C GLN A 74 5.11 -7.81 -16.58
N ARG A 75 5.93 -7.13 -17.40
CA ARG A 75 7.29 -7.58 -17.71
C ARG A 75 8.24 -7.52 -16.51
N LEU A 76 8.19 -6.44 -15.75
CA LEU A 76 9.11 -6.22 -14.63
C LEU A 76 8.62 -6.89 -13.34
N SER A 77 7.31 -6.87 -13.07
CA SER A 77 6.78 -7.48 -11.85
C SER A 77 6.59 -8.99 -11.95
N ARG A 78 6.37 -9.51 -13.17
CA ARG A 78 5.89 -10.88 -13.40
C ARG A 78 4.64 -11.21 -12.56
N PHE A 79 3.82 -10.18 -12.30
CA PHE A 79 2.68 -10.21 -11.38
C PHE A 79 3.03 -10.54 -9.92
N THR A 80 4.27 -10.35 -9.50
CA THR A 80 4.59 -10.35 -8.06
C THR A 80 3.91 -9.16 -7.41
N THR A 81 3.31 -9.36 -6.25
CA THR A 81 2.56 -8.34 -5.52
C THR A 81 2.89 -8.35 -4.04
N LEU A 82 2.73 -7.19 -3.39
CA LEU A 82 2.68 -7.10 -1.93
C LEU A 82 1.24 -7.35 -1.47
N ALA A 83 1.10 -8.00 -0.32
CA ALA A 83 -0.16 -8.12 0.39
C ALA A 83 -0.73 -6.73 0.72
N PRO A 84 -2.07 -6.57 0.81
CA PRO A 84 -2.66 -5.29 1.17
C PRO A 84 -2.34 -4.94 2.62
N ILE A 85 -2.41 -3.64 2.93
CA ILE A 85 -2.00 -3.10 4.24
C ILE A 85 -2.69 -3.80 5.41
N GLN A 86 -3.95 -4.21 5.26
CA GLN A 86 -4.72 -4.90 6.30
C GLN A 86 -4.13 -6.27 6.62
N THR A 87 -3.79 -7.05 5.59
CA THR A 87 -3.16 -8.37 5.75
C THR A 87 -1.77 -8.24 6.37
N VAL A 88 -0.96 -7.28 5.93
CA VAL A 88 0.37 -7.03 6.53
C VAL A 88 0.25 -6.60 7.99
N LEU A 89 -0.69 -5.71 8.32
CA LEU A 89 -0.96 -5.34 9.71
C LEU A 89 -1.42 -6.53 10.55
N ALA A 90 -2.28 -7.41 10.01
CA ALA A 90 -2.68 -8.63 10.71
C ALA A 90 -1.48 -9.55 11.02
N MET A 91 -0.56 -9.72 10.06
CA MET A 91 0.69 -10.47 10.26
C MET A 91 1.59 -9.80 11.33
N GLU A 92 1.71 -8.47 11.31
CA GLU A 92 2.50 -7.73 12.30
C GLU A 92 1.89 -7.82 13.70
N ILE A 93 0.56 -7.74 13.81
CA ILE A 93 -0.17 -7.89 15.08
C ILE A 93 0.02 -9.30 15.62
N ASP A 94 -0.11 -10.32 14.78
CA ASP A 94 0.14 -11.72 15.13
C ASP A 94 1.57 -11.93 15.66
N ALA A 95 2.58 -11.44 14.94
CA ALA A 95 3.97 -11.47 15.41
C ALA A 95 4.16 -10.66 16.70
N HIS A 96 3.50 -9.51 16.86
CA HIS A 96 3.58 -8.72 18.08
C HIS A 96 3.00 -9.45 19.29
N VAL A 97 1.81 -10.05 19.15
CA VAL A 97 1.15 -10.81 20.23
C VAL A 97 1.96 -12.07 20.59
N ARG A 98 2.48 -12.80 19.59
CA ARG A 98 3.36 -13.95 19.84
C ARG A 98 4.63 -13.57 20.60
N ARG A 99 5.19 -12.38 20.36
CA ARG A 99 6.34 -11.88 21.13
C ARG A 99 6.05 -11.69 22.62
N LEU A 100 4.82 -11.33 22.97
CA LEU A 100 4.40 -11.25 24.36
C LEU A 100 4.28 -12.64 25.01
N ALA A 101 4.06 -13.68 24.20
CA ALA A 101 4.09 -15.07 24.61
C ALA A 101 5.50 -15.71 24.57
N GLY A 102 6.55 -14.94 24.25
CA GLY A 102 7.94 -15.38 24.26
C GLY A 102 8.52 -15.85 22.93
N ASP A 103 7.77 -15.72 21.82
CA ASP A 103 8.30 -15.87 20.45
C ASP A 103 9.20 -14.66 20.10
N ASP A 104 10.17 -14.80 19.21
CA ASP A 104 10.98 -13.69 18.70
C ASP A 104 10.76 -13.40 17.21
N GLY A 105 9.80 -14.11 16.59
CA GLY A 105 9.41 -13.97 15.21
C GLY A 105 9.06 -12.53 14.81
N ARG A 106 9.47 -12.17 13.59
CA ARG A 106 9.10 -10.93 12.90
C ARG A 106 8.63 -11.28 11.50
N VAL A 107 7.74 -10.47 10.95
CA VAL A 107 7.36 -10.54 9.54
C VAL A 107 8.58 -10.21 8.67
N ALA A 108 8.93 -11.11 7.77
CA ALA A 108 10.01 -10.94 6.80
C ALA A 108 9.48 -10.42 5.46
N SER A 109 10.34 -9.75 4.68
CA SER A 109 10.00 -9.18 3.37
C SER A 109 9.36 -10.18 2.40
N PHE A 110 9.84 -11.43 2.38
CA PHE A 110 9.30 -12.45 1.48
C PHE A 110 7.96 -13.02 1.94
N GLU A 111 7.57 -12.84 3.20
CA GLU A 111 6.27 -13.29 3.70
C GLU A 111 5.14 -12.36 3.25
N VAL A 112 5.43 -11.09 2.95
CA VAL A 112 4.43 -10.13 2.45
C VAL A 112 4.30 -10.17 0.92
N LEU A 113 5.22 -10.85 0.23
CA LEU A 113 5.19 -11.03 -1.21
C LEU A 113 4.31 -12.23 -1.61
N GLY A 114 3.64 -12.10 -2.74
CA GLY A 114 2.84 -13.15 -3.34
C GLY A 114 2.59 -12.89 -4.81
N TYR A 115 1.58 -13.54 -5.36
CA TYR A 115 1.29 -13.50 -6.79
C TYR A 115 -0.10 -12.93 -7.08
N GLY A 116 -0.12 -11.99 -8.01
CA GLY A 116 -1.31 -11.54 -8.69
C GLY A 116 -2.25 -10.67 -7.87
N ALA A 117 -3.38 -10.36 -8.49
CA ALA A 117 -4.43 -9.54 -7.92
C ALA A 117 -5.05 -10.20 -6.68
N SER A 118 -5.17 -11.53 -6.66
CA SER A 118 -5.79 -12.20 -5.52
C SER A 118 -5.00 -12.00 -4.23
N HIS A 119 -3.66 -12.06 -4.30
CA HIS A 119 -2.78 -11.71 -3.18
C HIS A 119 -2.82 -10.22 -2.85
N ALA A 120 -2.78 -9.34 -3.86
CA ALA A 120 -2.75 -7.89 -3.66
C ALA A 120 -4.03 -7.29 -3.05
N PHE A 121 -5.15 -8.00 -3.15
CA PHE A 121 -6.45 -7.60 -2.63
C PHE A 121 -6.95 -8.49 -1.49
N ASP A 122 -6.22 -9.55 -1.13
CA ASP A 122 -6.65 -10.58 -0.18
C ASP A 122 -8.06 -11.11 -0.50
N SER A 123 -8.27 -11.43 -1.78
CA SER A 123 -9.58 -11.81 -2.32
C SER A 123 -9.40 -12.81 -3.45
N PRO A 124 -10.13 -13.94 -3.49
CA PRO A 124 -10.05 -14.88 -4.60
C PRO A 124 -10.46 -14.24 -5.94
N TYR A 125 -11.28 -13.18 -5.90
CA TYR A 125 -11.75 -12.44 -7.08
C TYR A 125 -10.84 -11.24 -7.42
N GLY A 126 -9.69 -11.12 -6.74
CA GLY A 126 -8.78 -9.99 -6.82
C GLY A 126 -9.49 -8.67 -6.57
N ARG A 127 -9.44 -7.75 -7.53
CA ARG A 127 -10.02 -6.41 -7.39
C ARG A 127 -11.55 -6.37 -7.35
N PHE A 128 -12.21 -7.42 -7.81
CA PHE A 128 -13.66 -7.41 -7.94
C PHE A 128 -14.31 -7.61 -6.57
N ARG A 129 -15.27 -6.73 -6.29
CA ARG A 129 -16.22 -6.83 -5.19
C ARG A 129 -17.61 -6.78 -5.79
N PHE A 130 -18.50 -7.62 -5.31
CA PHE A 130 -19.87 -7.73 -5.80
C PHE A 130 -20.82 -7.10 -4.79
N VAL A 131 -21.71 -6.25 -5.27
CA VAL A 131 -22.65 -5.46 -4.45
C VAL A 131 -24.02 -5.38 -5.11
N GLU A 132 -25.07 -5.21 -4.32
CA GLU A 132 -26.46 -5.09 -4.82
C GLU A 132 -26.63 -3.90 -5.76
N SER A 133 -25.95 -2.80 -5.48
CA SER A 133 -25.98 -1.57 -6.29
C SER A 133 -24.66 -0.80 -6.18
N LEU A 134 -24.27 -0.18 -7.29
CA LEU A 134 -23.13 0.74 -7.30
C LEU A 134 -23.50 2.06 -6.63
N ALA A 135 -22.52 2.70 -5.98
CA ALA A 135 -22.64 4.08 -5.54
C ALA A 135 -22.82 5.02 -6.74
N SER A 136 -23.53 6.13 -6.55
CA SER A 136 -23.65 7.14 -7.61
C SER A 136 -22.33 7.90 -7.82
N GLU A 137 -22.08 8.37 -9.04
CA GLU A 137 -20.85 9.11 -9.38
C GLU A 137 -20.67 10.37 -8.52
N ASP A 138 -21.78 11.00 -8.10
CA ASP A 138 -21.80 12.19 -7.24
C ASP A 138 -21.75 11.88 -5.73
N GLY A 139 -21.69 10.60 -5.35
CA GLY A 139 -21.65 10.14 -3.96
C GLY A 139 -22.94 10.34 -3.16
N SER A 140 -24.03 10.78 -3.80
CA SER A 140 -25.32 11.00 -3.13
C SER A 140 -26.06 9.71 -2.74
N VAL A 141 -25.78 8.62 -3.46
CA VAL A 141 -26.31 7.28 -3.19
C VAL A 141 -25.15 6.37 -2.80
N PRO A 142 -25.17 5.79 -1.58
CA PRO A 142 -24.12 4.88 -1.16
C PRO A 142 -24.18 3.55 -1.93
N GLU A 143 -23.05 2.84 -1.90
CA GLU A 143 -22.97 1.45 -2.38
C GLU A 143 -23.92 0.56 -1.59
N GLY A 144 -24.58 -0.37 -2.28
CA GLY A 144 -25.43 -1.39 -1.65
C GLY A 144 -24.64 -2.43 -0.86
N GLU A 145 -25.36 -3.34 -0.21
CA GLU A 145 -24.75 -4.43 0.56
C GLU A 145 -23.88 -5.34 -0.31
N ALA A 146 -22.88 -5.96 0.30
CA ALA A 146 -22.05 -6.95 -0.36
C ALA A 146 -22.89 -8.21 -0.69
N VAL A 147 -22.71 -8.75 -1.90
CA VAL A 147 -23.40 -9.97 -2.34
C VAL A 147 -22.41 -11.03 -2.79
N ASP A 148 -22.90 -12.26 -2.90
CA ASP A 148 -22.15 -13.35 -3.50
C ASP A 148 -21.78 -13.04 -4.96
N PRO A 149 -20.64 -13.56 -5.44
CA PRO A 149 -20.26 -13.43 -6.84
C PRO A 149 -21.33 -14.05 -7.75
N PRO A 150 -21.54 -13.48 -8.95
CA PRO A 150 -22.34 -14.14 -9.99
C PRO A 150 -21.79 -15.54 -10.30
N PRO A 151 -22.64 -16.48 -10.79
CA PRO A 151 -22.23 -17.85 -11.11
C PRO A 151 -20.97 -17.96 -11.99
N GLU A 152 -20.79 -17.01 -12.91
CA GLU A 152 -19.62 -16.92 -13.79
C GLU A 152 -18.31 -16.54 -13.09
N PHE A 153 -18.37 -16.05 -11.85
CA PHE A 153 -17.21 -15.70 -11.01
C PHE A 153 -16.96 -16.68 -9.86
N VAL A 154 -17.82 -17.70 -9.66
CA VAL A 154 -17.69 -18.67 -8.55
C VAL A 154 -16.34 -19.41 -8.57
N ASN A 155 -15.79 -19.64 -9.77
CA ASN A 155 -14.42 -20.13 -9.95
C ASN A 155 -13.67 -19.12 -10.83
N PRO A 156 -13.05 -18.08 -10.25
CA PRO A 156 -12.38 -17.07 -11.04
C PRO A 156 -11.27 -17.72 -11.87
N PRO A 157 -11.07 -17.31 -13.13
CA PRO A 157 -9.96 -17.78 -13.95
C PRO A 157 -8.62 -17.53 -13.25
N GLU A 158 -7.62 -18.35 -13.54
CA GLU A 158 -6.26 -18.18 -13.03
C GLU A 158 -5.26 -17.90 -14.16
N GLY A 159 -4.04 -17.50 -13.77
CA GLY A 159 -2.90 -17.36 -14.68
C GLY A 159 -2.76 -15.99 -15.33
N ALA A 160 -1.77 -15.86 -16.23
CA ALA A 160 -1.33 -14.57 -16.76
C ALA A 160 -2.40 -13.79 -17.53
N ALA A 161 -3.34 -14.49 -18.19
CA ALA A 161 -4.45 -13.84 -18.88
C ALA A 161 -5.42 -13.20 -17.89
N TRP A 162 -5.75 -13.89 -16.79
CA TRP A 162 -6.57 -13.34 -15.73
C TRP A 162 -5.89 -12.14 -15.07
N GLU A 163 -4.60 -12.25 -14.75
CA GLU A 163 -3.84 -11.14 -14.18
C GLU A 163 -3.80 -9.91 -15.09
N TRP A 164 -3.71 -10.12 -16.41
CA TRP A 164 -3.81 -9.03 -17.37
C TRP A 164 -5.16 -8.33 -17.33
N ILE A 165 -6.25 -9.10 -17.21
CA ILE A 165 -7.61 -8.55 -17.07
C ILE A 165 -7.70 -7.73 -15.78
N GLN A 166 -7.21 -8.27 -14.65
CA GLN A 166 -7.23 -7.58 -13.37
C GLN A 166 -6.42 -6.28 -13.40
N LEU A 167 -5.25 -6.29 -14.04
CA LEU A 167 -4.33 -5.16 -14.09
C LEU A 167 -4.77 -4.07 -15.09
N VAL A 168 -5.11 -4.45 -16.32
CA VAL A 168 -5.32 -3.50 -17.44
C VAL A 168 -6.80 -3.29 -17.76
N GLY A 169 -7.62 -4.30 -17.46
CA GLY A 169 -9.03 -4.38 -17.82
C GLY A 169 -9.24 -4.83 -19.27
N LEU A 170 -10.35 -5.54 -19.52
CA LEU A 170 -10.85 -5.77 -20.88
C LEU A 170 -11.78 -4.62 -21.28
N PRO A 171 -11.67 -4.07 -22.50
CA PRO A 171 -12.56 -2.99 -22.95
C PRO A 171 -14.04 -3.32 -22.76
N GLU A 172 -14.44 -4.55 -23.01
CA GLU A 172 -15.81 -5.05 -22.91
C GLU A 172 -16.27 -5.05 -21.45
N VAL A 173 -15.45 -5.59 -20.53
CA VAL A 173 -15.75 -5.63 -19.09
C VAL A 173 -15.77 -4.23 -18.51
N VAL A 174 -14.74 -3.44 -18.81
CA VAL A 174 -14.58 -2.07 -18.34
C VAL A 174 -15.78 -1.22 -18.80
N ALA A 175 -16.24 -1.38 -20.05
CA ALA A 175 -17.40 -0.66 -20.59
C ALA A 175 -18.77 -1.21 -20.19
N SER A 176 -18.83 -2.34 -19.48
CA SER A 176 -20.11 -2.98 -19.15
C SER A 176 -20.91 -2.17 -18.11
N PRO A 177 -22.23 -2.00 -18.31
CA PRO A 177 -23.11 -1.48 -17.27
C PRO A 177 -22.98 -2.30 -15.98
N GLY A 178 -22.84 -1.65 -14.83
CA GLY A 178 -22.65 -2.33 -13.53
C GLY A 178 -21.19 -2.59 -13.14
N VAL A 179 -20.22 -2.14 -13.93
CA VAL A 179 -18.80 -2.17 -13.54
C VAL A 179 -18.33 -0.77 -13.16
N ASP A 180 -18.09 -0.54 -11.87
CA ASP A 180 -17.41 0.66 -11.40
C ASP A 180 -15.90 0.50 -11.50
N ARG A 181 -15.26 1.44 -12.19
CA ARG A 181 -13.80 1.47 -12.37
C ARG A 181 -13.13 2.35 -11.34
N THR A 182 -13.89 3.23 -10.68
CA THR A 182 -13.35 4.34 -9.92
C THR A 182 -13.78 4.23 -8.46
N PRO A 183 -12.96 3.60 -7.59
CA PRO A 183 -13.18 3.58 -6.14
C PRO A 183 -13.52 4.93 -5.48
N SER A 184 -13.21 6.05 -6.14
CA SER A 184 -13.64 7.39 -5.74
C SER A 184 -15.16 7.55 -5.65
N HIS A 185 -15.95 6.80 -6.42
CA HIS A 185 -17.42 6.83 -6.32
C HIS A 185 -17.90 6.16 -5.02
N ARG A 186 -17.16 5.14 -4.55
CA ARG A 186 -17.47 4.38 -3.33
C ARG A 186 -17.06 5.10 -2.04
N LEU A 187 -15.88 5.70 -2.04
CA LEU A 187 -15.33 6.38 -0.84
C LEU A 187 -15.55 7.89 -0.87
N GLY A 188 -15.98 8.46 -2.00
CA GLY A 188 -16.16 9.90 -2.18
C GLY A 188 -14.90 10.68 -1.81
N ALA A 189 -15.11 11.85 -1.20
CA ALA A 189 -14.07 12.61 -0.53
C ALA A 189 -13.90 12.20 0.95
N ALA A 190 -14.60 11.17 1.46
CA ALA A 190 -14.67 10.87 2.90
C ALA A 190 -13.29 10.74 3.56
N ASN A 191 -12.34 10.06 2.90
CA ASN A 191 -10.97 9.97 3.42
C ASN A 191 -10.30 11.35 3.51
N ALA A 192 -10.45 12.22 2.50
CA ALA A 192 -9.87 13.56 2.52
C ALA A 192 -10.63 14.47 3.51
N GLU A 193 -11.95 14.34 3.61
CA GLU A 193 -12.83 15.05 4.55
C GLU A 193 -12.52 14.68 6.00
N ASP A 194 -12.27 13.41 6.30
CA ASP A 194 -11.85 12.95 7.62
C ASP A 194 -10.49 13.56 8.01
N GLU A 195 -9.54 13.61 7.08
CA GLU A 195 -8.25 14.26 7.30
C GLU A 195 -8.38 15.79 7.42
N LEU A 196 -9.29 16.41 6.67
CA LEU A 196 -9.62 17.83 6.80
C LEU A 196 -10.28 18.13 8.15
N ARG A 197 -11.16 17.25 8.65
CA ARG A 197 -11.77 17.37 9.98
C ARG A 197 -10.70 17.33 11.07
N ILE A 198 -9.70 16.45 10.95
CA ILE A 198 -8.54 16.44 11.86
C ILE A 198 -7.80 17.78 11.81
N ARG A 199 -7.58 18.35 10.61
CA ARG A 199 -6.94 19.67 10.47
C ARG A 199 -7.77 20.80 11.08
N GLU A 200 -9.08 20.79 10.92
CA GLU A 200 -9.98 21.77 11.53
C GLU A 200 -9.92 21.71 13.05
N LEU A 201 -9.95 20.50 13.62
CA LEU A 201 -9.76 20.28 15.06
C LEU A 201 -8.39 20.81 15.54
N MET A 202 -7.33 20.61 14.76
CA MET A 202 -5.99 21.13 15.08
C MET A 202 -5.87 22.65 14.96
N ALA A 203 -6.64 23.30 14.07
CA ALA A 203 -6.56 24.74 13.85
C ALA A 203 -7.15 25.55 15.02
N GLY A 204 -8.07 24.95 15.78
CA GLY A 204 -8.74 25.60 16.91
C GLY A 204 -8.10 25.38 18.28
N ASP A 205 -7.15 24.43 18.43
CA ASP A 205 -6.65 24.01 19.73
C ASP A 205 -5.18 23.53 19.71
N ASP A 206 -4.29 24.30 20.37
CA ASP A 206 -2.87 23.99 20.50
C ASP A 206 -2.59 22.71 21.31
N GLN A 207 -3.47 22.33 22.24
CA GLN A 207 -3.37 21.05 22.96
C GLN A 207 -3.64 19.87 22.02
N VAL A 208 -4.65 20.00 21.14
CA VAL A 208 -4.95 18.98 20.11
C VAL A 208 -3.79 18.86 19.14
N LYS A 209 -3.21 19.98 18.72
CA LYS A 209 -2.02 20.01 17.85
C LYS A 209 -0.81 19.31 18.49
N GLY A 210 -0.59 19.50 19.79
CA GLY A 210 0.45 18.80 20.56
C GLY A 210 0.22 17.29 20.68
N ARG A 211 -1.02 16.82 20.50
CA ARG A 211 -1.43 15.42 20.64
C ARG A 211 -1.81 14.74 19.33
N LEU A 212 -1.57 15.37 18.18
CA LEU A 212 -1.91 14.82 16.85
C LEU A 212 -1.54 13.34 16.70
N ARG A 213 -0.31 12.98 17.09
CA ARG A 213 0.15 11.59 16.97
C ARG A 213 -0.71 10.61 17.77
N ASP A 214 -1.16 10.99 18.97
CA ASP A 214 -2.02 10.15 19.80
C ASP A 214 -3.39 9.95 19.14
N PHE A 215 -3.95 10.98 18.51
CA PHE A 215 -5.21 10.87 17.78
C PHE A 215 -5.09 9.91 16.59
N LEU A 216 -4.03 10.05 15.80
CA LEU A 216 -3.78 9.16 14.66
C LEU A 216 -3.56 7.71 15.11
N ILE A 217 -2.86 7.50 16.23
CA ILE A 217 -2.68 6.17 16.83
C ILE A 217 -4.01 5.59 17.27
N ALA A 218 -4.84 6.37 17.97
CA ALA A 218 -6.15 5.92 18.43
C ALA A 218 -7.07 5.52 17.26
N GLU A 219 -7.07 6.31 16.18
CA GLU A 219 -7.82 6.00 14.95
C GLU A 219 -7.35 4.68 14.33
N VAL A 220 -6.02 4.48 14.18
CA VAL A 220 -5.46 3.24 13.64
C VAL A 220 -5.81 2.04 14.53
N ILE A 221 -5.65 2.15 15.85
CA ILE A 221 -6.03 1.07 16.78
C ILE A 221 -7.52 0.77 16.68
N THR A 222 -8.36 1.80 16.59
CA THR A 222 -9.82 1.63 16.45
C THR A 222 -10.13 0.83 15.19
N SER A 223 -9.52 1.18 14.05
CA SER A 223 -9.68 0.47 12.78
C SER A 223 -9.17 -0.98 12.79
N LEU A 224 -8.26 -1.31 13.71
CA LEU A 224 -7.67 -2.64 13.86
C LEU A 224 -8.32 -3.45 14.99
N SER A 225 -9.33 -2.93 15.68
CA SER A 225 -9.85 -3.55 16.92
C SER A 225 -10.32 -4.99 16.72
N GLU A 226 -11.02 -5.28 15.62
CA GLU A 226 -11.49 -6.63 15.29
C GLU A 226 -10.30 -7.57 15.07
N THR A 227 -9.34 -7.19 14.21
CA THR A 227 -8.12 -7.97 13.95
C THR A 227 -7.31 -8.22 15.23
N ILE A 228 -7.16 -7.21 16.09
CA ILE A 228 -6.47 -7.33 17.37
C ILE A 228 -7.17 -8.35 18.25
N ASN A 229 -8.50 -8.27 18.38
CA ASN A 229 -9.28 -9.19 19.20
C ASN A 229 -9.21 -10.63 18.67
N ASP A 230 -9.29 -10.83 17.35
CA ASP A 230 -9.21 -12.15 16.73
C ASP A 230 -7.83 -12.79 16.95
N VAL A 231 -6.75 -12.04 16.72
CA VAL A 231 -5.38 -12.51 16.99
C VAL A 231 -5.19 -12.85 18.46
N CYS A 232 -5.60 -11.96 19.37
CA CYS A 232 -5.51 -12.18 20.81
C CYS A 232 -6.26 -13.44 21.25
N THR A 233 -7.47 -13.63 20.72
CA THR A 233 -8.31 -14.80 21.00
C THR A 233 -7.61 -16.09 20.57
N ARG A 234 -7.08 -16.14 19.34
CA ARG A 234 -6.33 -17.30 18.82
C ARG A 234 -5.05 -17.59 19.61
N ALA A 235 -4.36 -16.55 20.07
CA ALA A 235 -3.13 -16.65 20.84
C ALA A 235 -3.36 -16.88 22.35
N HIS A 236 -4.62 -16.92 22.81
CA HIS A 236 -4.98 -16.96 24.24
C HIS A 236 -4.34 -15.83 25.07
N VAL A 237 -4.20 -14.65 24.47
CA VAL A 237 -3.72 -13.42 25.13
C VAL A 237 -4.91 -12.49 25.36
N SER A 238 -4.97 -11.83 26.52
CA SER A 238 -6.00 -10.82 26.78
C SER A 238 -5.70 -9.53 26.02
N SER A 239 -6.62 -9.11 25.13
CA SER A 239 -6.50 -7.81 24.45
C SER A 239 -6.59 -6.63 25.43
N TYR A 240 -7.27 -6.80 26.57
CA TYR A 240 -7.25 -5.83 27.67
C TYR A 240 -5.84 -5.68 28.25
N ALA A 241 -5.11 -6.79 28.42
CA ALA A 241 -3.77 -6.76 29.00
C ALA A 241 -2.74 -6.07 28.08
N LEU A 242 -2.98 -6.01 26.77
CA LEU A 242 -2.13 -5.28 25.83
C LEU A 242 -2.10 -3.77 26.14
N PHE A 243 -3.22 -3.20 26.55
CA PHE A 243 -3.38 -1.74 26.65
C PHE A 243 -3.57 -1.24 28.08
N PHE A 244 -4.15 -2.04 28.97
CA PHE A 244 -4.55 -1.58 30.31
C PHE A 244 -3.73 -2.22 31.44
N ASP A 245 -3.27 -3.46 31.29
CA ASP A 245 -2.48 -4.17 32.32
C ASP A 245 -1.04 -4.48 31.89
N HIS A 246 -0.49 -3.75 30.90
CA HIS A 246 0.83 -4.05 30.37
C HIS A 246 1.93 -3.69 31.39
N PRO A 247 2.77 -4.64 31.85
CA PRO A 247 3.73 -4.41 32.95
C PRO A 247 4.83 -3.40 32.63
N GLY A 248 5.05 -3.09 31.34
CA GLY A 248 6.03 -2.12 30.87
C GLY A 248 5.50 -0.69 30.67
N HIS A 249 4.22 -0.41 30.87
CA HIS A 249 3.61 0.90 30.59
C HIS A 249 2.73 1.38 31.74
N THR A 250 2.79 2.68 32.05
CA THR A 250 2.09 3.25 33.20
C THR A 250 0.69 3.75 32.82
N THR A 251 0.45 4.00 31.53
CA THR A 251 -0.84 4.49 31.03
C THR A 251 -1.26 3.78 29.74
N PRO A 252 -2.56 3.71 29.43
CA PRO A 252 -3.03 3.16 28.17
C PRO A 252 -2.48 3.87 26.93
N ALA A 253 -2.28 5.19 27.01
CA ALA A 253 -1.68 5.95 25.91
C ALA A 253 -0.23 5.53 25.62
N GLU A 254 0.56 5.24 26.64
CA GLU A 254 1.92 4.70 26.47
C GLU A 254 1.88 3.31 25.82
N ALA A 255 0.99 2.44 26.28
CA ALA A 255 0.82 1.11 25.71
C ALA A 255 0.37 1.14 24.25
N MET A 256 -0.58 2.02 23.89
CA MET A 256 -1.02 2.23 22.52
C MET A 256 0.12 2.72 21.61
N ARG A 257 0.94 3.67 22.09
CA ARG A 257 2.12 4.14 21.35
C ARG A 257 3.14 3.04 21.13
N ALA A 258 3.43 2.25 22.17
CA ALA A 258 4.37 1.14 22.09
C ALA A 258 3.86 0.02 21.17
N PHE A 259 2.56 -0.28 21.22
CA PHE A 259 1.92 -1.23 20.33
C PHE A 259 2.10 -0.83 18.87
N ILE A 260 1.67 0.39 18.48
CA ILE A 260 1.86 0.89 17.10
C ILE A 260 3.34 0.95 16.72
N ALA A 261 4.22 1.41 17.59
CA ALA A 261 5.67 1.43 17.33
C ALA A 261 6.25 0.02 17.10
N GLY A 262 5.58 -1.02 17.61
CA GLY A 262 5.92 -2.42 17.41
C GLY A 262 5.37 -3.04 16.12
N LEU A 263 4.55 -2.31 15.36
CA LEU A 263 3.99 -2.69 14.05
C LEU A 263 4.65 -1.84 12.96
N PRO A 264 5.65 -2.36 12.21
CA PRO A 264 6.39 -1.56 11.23
C PRO A 264 5.53 -0.78 10.23
N THR A 265 4.49 -1.40 9.67
CA THR A 265 3.55 -0.76 8.75
C THR A 265 2.66 0.25 9.46
N GLY A 266 2.18 -0.08 10.66
CA GLY A 266 1.34 0.80 11.47
C GLY A 266 2.06 2.09 11.87
N ASP A 267 3.30 1.97 12.36
CA ASP A 267 4.14 3.11 12.70
C ASP A 267 4.50 3.96 11.48
N ALA A 268 4.82 3.32 10.34
CA ALA A 268 5.08 4.02 9.10
C ALA A 268 3.85 4.83 8.64
N PHE A 269 2.66 4.23 8.68
CA PHE A 269 1.41 4.88 8.28
C PHE A 269 1.09 6.09 9.16
N VAL A 270 1.12 5.94 10.49
CA VAL A 270 0.91 7.04 11.45
C VAL A 270 1.95 8.14 11.24
N THR A 271 3.22 7.77 11.09
CA THR A 271 4.31 8.73 10.97
C THR A 271 4.23 9.55 9.67
N LEU A 272 3.88 8.93 8.54
CA LEU A 272 3.71 9.67 7.29
C LEU A 272 2.48 10.59 7.34
N ARG A 273 1.34 10.12 7.88
CA ARG A 273 0.13 10.94 8.11
C ARG A 273 0.44 12.15 9.00
N GLU A 274 1.13 11.92 10.11
CA GLU A 274 1.53 12.98 11.05
C GLU A 274 2.39 14.06 10.35
N ARG A 275 3.38 13.65 9.56
CA ARG A 275 4.25 14.58 8.85
C ARG A 275 3.49 15.39 7.80
N LYS A 276 2.57 14.76 7.08
CA LYS A 276 1.72 15.44 6.09
C LYS A 276 0.75 16.43 6.75
N HIS A 277 0.19 16.09 7.92
CA HIS A 277 -0.64 17.01 8.70
C HIS A 277 0.14 18.24 9.18
N ARG A 278 1.39 18.06 9.61
CA ARG A 278 2.25 19.16 10.05
C ARG A 278 2.73 20.06 8.91
N ASP A 279 2.72 19.57 7.68
CA ASP A 279 3.01 20.38 6.49
C ASP A 279 1.73 21.06 5.97
N ALA A 280 1.45 22.24 6.54
CA ALA A 280 0.29 23.05 6.17
C ALA A 280 0.35 23.60 4.73
N THR A 281 1.49 23.52 4.05
CA THR A 281 1.62 24.00 2.67
C THR A 281 1.03 23.04 1.66
N HIS A 282 0.60 21.86 2.11
CA HIS A 282 0.11 20.83 1.23
C HIS A 282 -1.32 20.38 1.58
N PRO A 283 -2.31 20.58 0.69
CA PRO A 283 -3.69 20.15 0.91
C PRO A 283 -3.81 18.62 0.91
N TRP A 284 -4.83 18.07 1.56
CA TRP A 284 -5.13 16.65 1.39
C TRP A 284 -5.87 16.44 0.08
N GLU A 285 -5.38 15.50 -0.71
CA GLU A 285 -5.93 15.06 -1.98
C GLU A 285 -6.46 13.64 -1.82
N GLN A 286 -7.43 13.27 -2.66
CA GLN A 286 -8.16 12.00 -2.54
C GLN A 286 -7.24 10.76 -2.62
N HIS A 287 -6.21 10.80 -3.47
CA HIS A 287 -5.31 9.67 -3.68
C HIS A 287 -4.22 9.55 -2.60
N ASP A 288 -4.02 10.59 -1.79
CA ASP A 288 -2.95 10.61 -0.79
C ASP A 288 -3.02 9.44 0.18
N ARG A 289 -4.23 8.98 0.55
CA ARG A 289 -4.38 7.85 1.45
C ARG A 289 -3.83 6.56 0.83
N VAL A 290 -4.08 6.33 -0.45
CA VAL A 290 -3.59 5.15 -1.18
C VAL A 290 -2.06 5.20 -1.31
N ASP A 291 -1.51 6.38 -1.59
CA ASP A 291 -0.07 6.61 -1.61
C ASP A 291 0.56 6.33 -0.25
N LEU A 292 -0.02 6.88 0.82
CA LEU A 292 0.43 6.67 2.19
C LEU A 292 0.35 5.21 2.62
N GLN A 293 -0.71 4.49 2.26
CA GLN A 293 -0.84 3.05 2.53
C GLN A 293 0.20 2.23 1.77
N SER A 294 0.41 2.53 0.49
CA SER A 294 1.43 1.86 -0.33
C SER A 294 2.84 2.10 0.23
N LEU A 295 3.17 3.33 0.60
CA LEU A 295 4.47 3.67 1.21
C LEU A 295 4.63 3.03 2.60
N ALA A 296 3.58 3.06 3.43
CA ALA A 296 3.62 2.43 4.75
C ALA A 296 3.83 0.92 4.68
N THR A 297 3.27 0.26 3.67
CA THR A 297 3.40 -1.19 3.45
C THR A 297 4.71 -1.55 2.75
N THR A 298 5.32 -0.63 2.00
CA THR A 298 6.56 -0.91 1.26
C THR A 298 7.79 -0.63 2.09
N LEU A 299 7.85 0.52 2.76
CA LEU A 299 9.04 0.96 3.50
C LEU A 299 9.59 -0.09 4.48
N PRO A 300 8.80 -0.89 5.22
CA PRO A 300 9.37 -1.88 6.12
C PRO A 300 9.93 -3.13 5.45
N TYR A 301 9.51 -3.40 4.20
CA TYR A 301 9.69 -4.71 3.57
C TYR A 301 10.46 -4.67 2.25
N VAL A 302 10.77 -3.49 1.72
CA VAL A 302 11.53 -3.36 0.46
C VAL A 302 12.89 -2.72 0.68
N ASP A 303 13.84 -3.07 -0.19
CA ASP A 303 15.19 -2.53 -0.16
C ASP A 303 15.30 -1.15 -0.79
N ILE A 304 14.54 -0.93 -1.87
CA ILE A 304 14.59 0.29 -2.68
C ILE A 304 13.18 0.73 -3.01
N VAL A 305 12.90 2.02 -2.85
CA VAL A 305 11.66 2.68 -3.28
C VAL A 305 12.03 3.76 -4.29
N ILE A 306 11.42 3.75 -5.48
CA ILE A 306 11.49 4.86 -6.43
C ILE A 306 10.10 5.49 -6.52
N THR A 307 9.97 6.76 -6.13
CA THR A 307 8.69 7.46 -6.00
C THR A 307 8.79 8.92 -6.46
N GLU A 308 7.70 9.68 -6.41
CA GLU A 308 7.77 11.12 -6.63
C GLU A 308 8.63 11.86 -5.58
N ARG A 309 9.10 13.05 -5.97
CA ARG A 309 10.01 13.86 -5.18
C ARG A 309 9.50 14.11 -3.76
N ARG A 310 8.19 14.29 -3.65
CA ARG A 310 7.57 14.72 -2.41
C ARG A 310 7.43 13.55 -1.43
N TRP A 311 6.92 12.40 -1.86
CA TRP A 311 6.93 11.18 -1.06
C TRP A 311 8.35 10.76 -0.66
N ALA A 312 9.32 10.86 -1.58
CA ALA A 312 10.73 10.58 -1.26
C ALA A 312 11.26 11.51 -0.14
N HIS A 313 10.95 12.80 -0.21
CA HIS A 313 11.32 13.74 0.84
C HIS A 313 10.63 13.40 2.17
N LEU A 314 9.33 13.12 2.15
CA LEU A 314 8.55 12.78 3.35
C LEU A 314 9.11 11.55 4.08
N CYS A 315 9.41 10.48 3.33
CA CYS A 315 9.96 9.23 3.87
C CYS A 315 11.38 9.40 4.45
N ARG A 316 12.21 10.25 3.82
CA ARG A 316 13.56 10.56 4.31
C ARG A 316 13.50 11.47 5.54
N ALA A 317 12.69 12.53 5.50
CA ALA A 317 12.58 13.53 6.56
C ALA A 317 11.88 13.00 7.83
N SER A 318 10.98 12.02 7.69
CA SER A 318 10.39 11.32 8.82
C SER A 318 11.37 10.40 9.54
N GLY A 319 12.47 10.01 8.88
CA GLY A 319 13.44 9.04 9.37
C GLY A 319 13.06 7.58 9.10
N LEU A 320 11.92 7.32 8.45
CA LEU A 320 11.44 5.95 8.14
C LEU A 320 12.42 5.22 7.22
N ALA A 321 12.91 5.87 6.16
CA ALA A 321 13.88 5.28 5.24
C ALA A 321 15.12 4.72 5.98
N ARG A 322 15.65 5.49 6.94
CA ARG A 322 16.78 5.06 7.77
C ARG A 322 16.39 3.96 8.76
N ARG A 323 15.21 4.05 9.37
CA ARG A 323 14.72 3.08 10.36
C ARG A 323 14.57 1.68 9.75
N HIS A 324 14.03 1.60 8.54
CA HIS A 324 13.80 0.34 7.83
C HIS A 324 14.93 -0.06 6.89
N GLN A 325 16.02 0.72 6.84
CA GLN A 325 17.16 0.48 5.95
C GLN A 325 16.80 0.48 4.46
N THR A 326 15.72 1.14 4.08
CA THR A 326 15.22 1.26 2.71
C THR A 326 15.79 2.49 2.03
N SER A 327 16.38 2.29 0.85
CA SER A 327 16.84 3.38 0.00
C SER A 327 15.68 3.96 -0.79
N VAL A 328 15.21 5.15 -0.40
CA VAL A 328 14.12 5.85 -1.08
C VAL A 328 14.71 6.86 -2.05
N HIS A 329 14.30 6.88 -3.32
CA HIS A 329 14.79 7.78 -4.37
C HIS A 329 13.65 8.48 -5.11
N PRO A 330 13.75 9.79 -5.38
CA PRO A 330 12.87 10.44 -6.32
C PRO A 330 13.21 10.04 -7.77
N LEU A 331 12.27 10.18 -8.71
CA LEU A 331 12.48 9.86 -10.13
C LEU A 331 13.74 10.47 -10.77
N ARG A 332 14.18 11.65 -10.33
CA ARG A 332 15.43 12.29 -10.82
C ARG A 332 16.72 11.59 -10.38
N GLU A 333 16.64 10.77 -9.33
CA GLU A 333 17.74 9.98 -8.75
C GLU A 333 17.66 8.50 -9.21
N PHE A 334 16.93 8.22 -10.30
CA PHE A 334 16.72 6.86 -10.80
C PHE A 334 18.02 6.11 -11.07
N ASP A 335 19.01 6.76 -11.70
CA ASP A 335 20.29 6.11 -12.04
C ASP A 335 21.09 5.77 -10.77
N THR A 336 20.95 6.55 -9.69
CA THR A 336 21.50 6.21 -8.37
C THR A 336 20.88 4.94 -7.81
N ALA A 337 19.56 4.77 -7.96
CA ALA A 337 18.88 3.54 -7.57
C ALA A 337 19.38 2.33 -8.38
N LEU A 338 19.60 2.50 -9.69
CA LEU A 338 20.17 1.43 -10.53
C LEU A 338 21.60 1.04 -10.12
N GLN A 339 22.44 2.02 -9.77
CA GLN A 339 23.79 1.75 -9.26
C GLN A 339 23.76 0.95 -7.96
N GLN A 340 22.80 1.22 -7.08
CA GLN A 340 22.62 0.43 -5.85
C GLN A 340 22.16 -1.00 -6.14
N ILE A 341 21.28 -1.19 -7.13
CA ILE A 341 20.87 -2.53 -7.59
C ILE A 341 22.08 -3.29 -8.13
N ALA A 342 22.92 -2.65 -8.95
CA ALA A 342 24.10 -3.27 -9.55
C ALA A 342 25.22 -3.62 -8.55
N ALA A 343 25.24 -2.99 -7.38
CA ALA A 343 26.27 -3.17 -6.36
C ALA A 343 25.96 -4.29 -5.35
N ARG A 344 24.75 -4.87 -5.42
CA ARG A 344 24.34 -6.04 -4.65
C ARG A 344 24.68 -7.31 -5.43
#